data_AF-A0A140DD54-F1
#
_entry.id   AF-A0A140DD54-F1
#
_cell.length_a   1.000
_cell.length_b   1.000
_cell.length_c   1.000
_cell.angle_alpha   90.00
_cell.angle_beta   90.00
_cell.angle_gamma   90.00
#
_symmetry.space_group_name_H-M   'P 1'
#
loop_
_entity.id
_entity.type
_entity.pdbx_description
1 polymer ?
#
loop_
_entity_poly.entity_id
_entity_poly.type
_entity_poly.pdbx_seq_one_letter_code
_entity_poly.pdbx_strand_id
1 'polypeptide(L)'
;WLHGGGFVWGSGSADCYGPDVLMHAAVVLVTLNYRLGVLGFLSTQDDVAPGNMGLKDQVAALRWVRYNIASFGGDPDNVTIFGERAG
;
A
#
# COMPACT_ATOMS: atom_id res chain seq x y z
N TRP A 1 4.95 1.99 -2.86
CA TRP A 1 5.38 0.61 -2.67
C TRP A 1 4.31 -0.18 -1.94
N LEU A 2 3.82 -1.24 -2.56
CA LEU A 2 2.98 -2.25 -1.94
C LEU A 2 3.87 -3.45 -1.61
N HIS A 3 3.97 -3.81 -0.33
CA HIS A 3 4.81 -4.94 0.07
C HIS A 3 4.17 -6.28 -0.31
N GLY A 4 5.03 -7.26 -0.61
CA GLY A 4 4.62 -8.64 -0.84
C GLY A 4 4.30 -9.41 0.44
N GLY A 5 4.45 -10.73 0.40
CA GLY A 5 4.18 -11.61 1.54
C GLY A 5 2.88 -12.42 1.44
N GLY A 6 2.39 -12.65 0.21
CA GLY A 6 1.31 -13.59 -0.08
C GLY A 6 -0.02 -13.26 0.60
N PHE A 7 -0.24 -11.97 0.91
CA PHE A 7 -1.38 -11.49 1.70
C PHE A 7 -1.46 -11.99 3.14
N VAL A 8 -0.42 -12.64 3.68
CA VAL A 8 -0.46 -13.24 5.02
C VAL A 8 0.64 -12.73 5.96
N TRP A 9 1.73 -12.17 5.44
CA TRP A 9 2.78 -11.51 6.22
C TRP A 9 3.37 -10.31 5.47
N GLY A 10 4.28 -9.58 6.12
CA GLY A 10 4.96 -8.42 5.56
C GLY A 10 4.53 -7.10 6.21
N SER A 11 5.23 -6.02 5.87
CA SER A 11 4.87 -4.66 6.26
C SER A 11 5.54 -3.66 5.31
N GLY A 12 5.06 -2.42 5.29
CA GLY A 12 5.72 -1.29 4.63
C GLY A 12 6.88 -0.68 5.43
N SER A 13 7.40 -1.38 6.46
CA SER A 13 8.46 -0.87 7.34
C SER A 13 9.77 -0.66 6.59
N ALA A 14 10.52 0.37 7.01
CA ALA A 14 11.88 0.64 6.54
C ALA A 14 12.87 -0.48 6.92
N ASP A 15 12.55 -1.33 7.90
CA ASP A 15 13.41 -2.47 8.27
C ASP A 15 13.59 -3.46 7.11
N CYS A 16 12.57 -3.58 6.25
CA CYS A 16 12.60 -4.43 5.06
C CYS A 16 12.68 -3.63 3.75
N TYR A 17 12.11 -2.42 3.74
CA TYR A 17 11.96 -1.59 2.54
C TYR A 17 12.48 -0.16 2.79
N GLY A 18 13.70 -0.08 3.29
CA GLY A 18 14.40 1.19 3.57
C GLY A 18 14.45 2.10 2.34
N PRO A 19 14.31 3.42 2.52
CA PRO A 19 14.22 4.36 1.42
C PRO A 19 15.58 4.71 0.80
N ASP A 20 16.68 4.29 1.43
CA ASP A 20 18.05 4.80 1.26
C ASP A 20 18.46 4.99 -0.21
N VAL A 21 18.26 3.97 -1.05
CA VAL A 21 18.64 4.02 -2.47
C VAL A 21 17.76 4.99 -3.26
N LEU A 22 16.46 5.02 -2.99
CA LEU A 22 15.52 5.88 -3.70
C LEU A 22 15.61 7.35 -3.28
N MET A 23 16.12 7.65 -2.07
CA MET A 23 16.35 9.02 -1.62
C MET A 23 17.46 9.75 -2.39
N HIS A 24 18.19 9.03 -3.25
CA HIS A 24 19.14 9.64 -4.18
C HIS A 24 18.46 10.21 -5.44
N ALA A 25 17.17 9.92 -5.65
CA ALA A 25 16.37 10.45 -6.74
C ALA A 25 15.38 11.51 -6.25
N ALA A 26 15.00 12.44 -7.13
CA ALA A 26 13.99 13.46 -6.84
C ALA A 26 12.57 12.87 -6.93
N VAL A 27 12.22 12.03 -5.96
CA VAL A 27 10.92 11.34 -5.87
C VAL A 27 10.37 11.41 -4.45
N VAL A 28 9.04 11.35 -4.31
CA VAL A 28 8.39 11.09 -3.03
C VAL A 28 8.07 9.60 -2.94
N LEU A 29 8.67 8.91 -1.97
CA LEU A 29 8.40 7.50 -1.72
C LEU A 29 7.30 7.35 -0.67
N VAL A 30 6.24 6.61 -1.01
CA VAL A 30 5.19 6.21 -0.08
C VAL A 30 5.21 4.69 0.09
N THR A 31 5.37 4.23 1.32
CA THR A 31 5.13 2.84 1.75
C THR A 31 3.87 2.80 2.62
N LEU A 32 3.20 1.64 2.68
CA LEU A 32 1.97 1.50 3.44
C LEU A 32 1.81 0.08 3.99
N ASN A 33 0.98 -0.04 5.02
CA ASN A 33 0.47 -1.32 5.51
C ASN A 33 -0.97 -1.52 5.02
N TYR A 34 -1.33 -2.76 4.76
CA TYR A 34 -2.71 -3.19 4.51
C TYR A 34 -3.02 -4.42 5.36
N ARG A 35 -4.30 -4.69 5.66
CA ARG A 35 -4.66 -5.86 6.48
C ARG A 35 -4.27 -7.17 5.78
N LEU A 36 -3.78 -8.12 6.58
CA LEU A 36 -3.26 -9.41 6.13
C LEU A 36 -4.08 -10.57 6.71
N GLY A 37 -3.91 -11.76 6.13
CA GLY A 37 -4.54 -13.01 6.54
C GLY A 37 -6.06 -12.89 6.65
N VAL A 38 -6.63 -13.57 7.64
CA VAL A 38 -8.08 -13.54 7.89
C VAL A 38 -8.60 -12.12 8.14
N LEU A 39 -7.81 -11.23 8.75
CA LEU A 39 -8.24 -9.85 9.04
C LEU A 39 -8.38 -9.01 7.76
N GLY A 40 -7.62 -9.32 6.71
CA GLY A 40 -7.69 -8.63 5.43
C GLY A 40 -8.58 -9.31 4.39
N PHE A 41 -8.74 -10.62 4.46
CA PHE A 41 -9.27 -11.41 3.34
C PHE A 41 -10.35 -12.42 3.71
N LEU A 42 -10.85 -12.41 4.95
CA LEU A 42 -12.06 -13.16 5.30
C LEU A 42 -13.23 -12.73 4.42
N SER A 43 -13.92 -13.70 3.85
CA SER A 43 -15.20 -13.49 3.17
C SER A 43 -16.21 -14.55 3.60
N THR A 44 -17.43 -14.13 3.91
CA THR A 44 -18.60 -14.99 4.13
C THR A 44 -19.39 -15.22 2.85
N GLN A 45 -18.94 -14.66 1.70
CA GLN A 45 -19.64 -14.70 0.41
C GLN A 45 -21.07 -14.12 0.46
N ASP A 46 -21.29 -13.20 1.39
CA ASP A 46 -22.51 -12.39 1.52
C ASP A 46 -22.14 -10.90 1.71
N ASP A 47 -23.15 -10.06 1.92
CA ASP A 47 -22.95 -8.61 2.07
C ASP A 47 -22.39 -8.20 3.44
N VAL A 48 -22.37 -9.10 4.44
CA VAL A 48 -21.89 -8.78 5.79
C VAL A 48 -20.37 -8.72 5.82
N ALA A 49 -19.71 -9.72 5.23
CA ALA A 49 -18.25 -9.72 5.03
C ALA A 49 -17.92 -10.12 3.58
N PRO A 50 -18.02 -9.19 2.62
CA PRO A 50 -17.82 -9.49 1.20
C PRO A 50 -16.37 -9.80 0.83
N GLY A 51 -15.42 -9.61 1.75
CA GLY A 51 -13.99 -9.85 1.52
C GLY A 51 -13.21 -8.65 0.99
N ASN A 52 -11.95 -8.94 0.64
CA ASN A 52 -10.99 -8.01 0.06
C ASN A 52 -10.78 -6.73 0.87
N MET A 53 -10.86 -6.83 2.19
CA MET A 53 -10.65 -5.71 3.10
C MET A 53 -9.22 -5.17 3.01
N GLY A 54 -8.21 -6.04 2.82
CA GLY A 54 -6.84 -5.63 2.54
C GLY A 54 -6.69 -4.84 1.24
N LEU A 55 -7.39 -5.23 0.16
CA LEU A 55 -7.37 -4.45 -1.08
C LEU A 55 -8.11 -3.11 -0.93
N LYS A 56 -9.19 -3.07 -0.14
CA LYS A 56 -9.88 -1.81 0.19
C LYS A 56 -9.00 -0.87 1.01
N ASP A 57 -8.12 -1.39 1.87
CA ASP A 57 -7.11 -0.58 2.56
C ASP A 57 -6.14 0.04 1.55
N GLN A 58 -5.67 -0.72 0.57
CA GLN A 58 -4.81 -0.20 -0.50
C GLN A 58 -5.51 0.90 -1.30
N VAL A 59 -6.78 0.72 -1.67
CA VAL A 59 -7.57 1.77 -2.36
C VAL A 59 -7.72 3.01 -1.48
N ALA A 60 -7.98 2.85 -0.18
CA ALA A 60 -8.06 3.96 0.75
C ALA A 60 -6.72 4.73 0.84
N ALA A 61 -5.60 4.01 0.89
CA ALA A 61 -4.27 4.60 0.90
C ALA A 61 -3.94 5.32 -0.42
N LEU A 62 -4.31 4.76 -1.57
CA LEU A 62 -4.12 5.43 -2.87
C LEU A 62 -4.96 6.71 -3.00
N ARG A 63 -6.19 6.69 -2.47
CA ARG A 63 -7.01 7.92 -2.36
C ARG A 63 -6.33 8.94 -1.45
N TRP A 64 -5.79 8.50 -0.33
CA TRP A 64 -5.03 9.39 0.56
C TRP A 64 -3.84 10.01 -0.18
N VAL A 65 -3.05 9.22 -0.93
CA VAL A 65 -1.95 9.75 -1.76
C VAL A 65 -2.48 10.79 -2.75
N ARG A 66 -3.54 10.47 -3.51
CA ARG A 66 -4.13 11.39 -4.48
C ARG A 66 -4.54 12.73 -3.87
N TYR A 67 -5.09 12.73 -2.65
CA TYR A 67 -5.56 13.95 -1.99
C TYR A 67 -4.48 14.72 -1.23
N ASN A 68 -3.40 14.06 -0.80
CA ASN A 68 -2.46 14.65 0.17
C ASN A 68 -1.03 14.78 -0.33
N ILE A 69 -0.62 14.05 -1.38
CA ILE A 69 0.81 13.96 -1.75
C ILE A 69 1.42 15.30 -2.18
N ALA A 70 0.59 16.23 -2.67
CA ALA A 70 1.01 17.60 -3.00
C ALA A 70 1.62 18.33 -1.78
N SER A 71 1.10 18.09 -0.57
CA SER A 71 1.62 18.69 0.67
C SER A 71 3.02 18.17 1.06
N PHE A 72 3.46 17.06 0.45
CA PHE A 72 4.78 16.46 0.64
C PHE A 72 5.73 16.73 -0.54
N GLY A 73 5.33 17.60 -1.47
CA GLY A 73 6.11 17.92 -2.67
C GLY A 73 5.99 16.92 -3.82
N GLY A 74 5.03 15.99 -3.76
CA GLY A 74 4.74 15.07 -4.86
C GLY A 74 3.69 15.63 -5.83
N ASP A 75 3.63 15.07 -7.02
CA ASP A 75 2.62 15.40 -8.02
C ASP A 75 1.48 14.37 -7.98
N PRO A 76 0.24 14.75 -7.60
CA PRO A 76 -0.88 13.82 -7.54
C PRO A 76 -1.28 13.24 -8.90
N ASP A 77 -0.94 13.90 -10.01
CA ASP A 77 -1.20 13.45 -11.39
C ASP A 77 -0.09 12.56 -11.96
N ASN A 78 1.03 12.41 -11.24
CA ASN A 78 2.17 11.59 -11.66
C ASN A 78 2.56 10.57 -10.57
N VAL A 79 1.66 9.60 -10.34
CA VAL A 79 1.82 8.56 -9.31
C VAL A 79 2.14 7.21 -9.96
N THR A 80 3.30 6.64 -9.63
CA THR A 80 3.67 5.27 -10.01
C THR A 80 3.36 4.29 -8.88
N ILE A 81 2.51 3.32 -9.15
CA ILE A 81 2.22 2.21 -8.23
C ILE A 81 3.16 1.04 -8.60
N PHE A 82 3.83 0.48 -7.59
CA PHE A 82 4.73 -0.66 -7.76
C PHE A 82 4.79 -1.50 -6.48
N GLY A 83 5.04 -2.80 -6.66
CA GLY A 83 5.08 -3.81 -5.61
C GLY A 83 5.83 -5.07 -6.04
N GLU A 84 5.99 -6.01 -5.12
CA GLU A 84 6.59 -7.33 -5.38
C GLU A 84 5.65 -8.45 -4.92
N ARG A 85 5.54 -9.49 -5.75
CA ARG A 85 4.65 -10.66 -5.55
C ARG A 85 3.19 -10.28 -5.34
N ALA A 86 2.76 -10.20 -4.07
CA ALA A 86 1.38 -9.93 -3.69
C ALA A 86 1.08 -8.43 -3.62
N GLY A 87 2.12 -7.60 -3.64
CA GLY A 87 2.04 -6.14 -3.70
C GLY A 87 1.94 -5.63 -5.13
#